data_AF-A0A4U0YXN9-F1
#
_entry.id   AF-A0A4U0YXN9-F1
#
_cell.length_a   1.000
_cell.length_b   1.000
_cell.length_c   1.000
_cell.angle_alpha   90.00
_cell.angle_beta   90.00
_cell.angle_gamma   90.00
#
_symmetry.space_group_name_H-M   'P 1'
#
loop_
_entity.id
_entity.type
_entity.pdbx_description
1 polymer ?
#
loop_
_entity_poly.entity_id
_entity_poly.type
_entity_poly.pdbx_seq_one_letter_code
_entity_poly.pdbx_strand_id
1 'polypeptide(L)'
;EAAALPAEAVTAICAAFTIGTARTMDQDPRFGLVVLSEVAQRALSPAVNDPGTAIDVIGRQTRLLSFWGEAWQEAERTEPDYPRVRVPALVYHDLFEDAFNLIARDGAGQVDVMLRLVKGLQALTRIGPEGARAAARQQLLVALSRAKANLPDGDDLRRLQAAIDPAGAEEPRDKRG
;
A
#
# COMPACT_ATOMS: atom_id res chain seq x y z
N GLU A 1 15.14 41.16 10.03
CA GLU A 1 13.72 41.40 9.71
C GLU A 1 13.52 41.03 8.24
N ALA A 2 12.66 40.06 7.91
CA ALA A 2 12.42 39.70 6.51
C ALA A 2 11.56 40.81 5.88
N ALA A 3 12.03 41.41 4.78
CA ALA A 3 11.25 42.41 4.05
C ALA A 3 9.93 41.80 3.56
N ALA A 4 8.82 42.52 3.75
CA ALA A 4 7.51 42.08 3.29
C ALA A 4 7.49 41.94 1.74
N LEU A 5 6.84 40.89 1.24
CA LEU A 5 6.68 40.68 -0.20
C LEU A 5 5.80 41.78 -0.82
N PRO A 6 6.08 42.23 -2.06
CA PRO A 6 5.21 43.15 -2.79
C PRO A 6 3.79 42.57 -2.95
N ALA A 7 2.76 43.42 -2.88
CA ALA A 7 1.36 42.99 -2.99
C ALA A 7 1.04 42.25 -4.30
N GLU A 8 1.69 42.64 -5.40
CA GLU A 8 1.58 41.97 -6.69
C GLU A 8 2.14 40.54 -6.64
N ALA A 9 3.28 40.36 -5.97
CA ALA A 9 3.89 39.03 -5.78
C ALA A 9 2.99 38.13 -4.92
N VAL A 10 2.36 38.66 -3.87
CA VAL A 10 1.39 37.92 -3.05
C VAL A 10 0.21 37.47 -3.91
N THR A 11 -0.37 38.37 -4.70
CA THR A 11 -1.50 38.03 -5.60
C THR A 11 -1.12 36.94 -6.60
N ALA A 12 0.05 37.05 -7.23
CA ALA A 12 0.54 36.05 -8.19
C ALA A 12 0.76 34.68 -7.54
N ILE A 13 1.32 34.64 -6.32
CA ILE A 13 1.51 33.40 -5.57
C ILE A 13 0.15 32.77 -5.22
N CYS A 14 -0.80 33.54 -4.69
CA CYS A 14 -2.12 33.03 -4.36
C CYS A 14 -2.86 32.47 -5.59
N ALA A 15 -2.74 33.12 -6.75
CA ALA A 15 -3.35 32.66 -7.99
C ALA A 15 -2.72 31.36 -8.55
N ALA A 16 -1.53 30.98 -8.07
CA ALA A 16 -0.88 29.72 -8.46
C ALA A 16 -1.41 28.49 -7.70
N PHE A 17 -2.24 28.68 -6.67
CA PHE A 17 -2.85 27.59 -5.92
C PHE A 17 -4.34 27.44 -6.24
N THR A 18 -4.77 26.21 -6.53
CA THR A 18 -6.18 25.86 -6.68
C THR A 18 -6.68 25.22 -5.39
N ILE A 19 -7.62 25.89 -4.70
CA ILE A 19 -8.27 25.36 -3.49
C ILE A 19 -9.62 24.76 -3.88
N GLY A 20 -9.69 23.42 -3.89
CA GLY A 20 -10.94 22.68 -4.11
C GLY A 20 -11.74 22.47 -2.82
N THR A 21 -13.03 22.14 -2.95
CA THR A 21 -13.91 21.78 -1.82
C THR A 21 -13.82 20.30 -1.42
N ALA A 22 -13.13 19.49 -2.22
CA ALA A 22 -12.95 18.06 -2.00
C ALA A 22 -11.56 17.61 -2.50
N ARG A 23 -11.09 16.48 -1.98
CA ARG A 23 -9.87 15.83 -2.47
C ARG A 23 -10.09 15.23 -3.86
N THR A 24 -9.10 15.36 -4.73
CA THR A 24 -9.06 14.70 -6.03
C THR A 24 -7.79 13.84 -6.12
N MET A 25 -7.80 12.80 -6.95
CA MET A 25 -6.63 11.93 -7.13
C MET A 25 -5.44 12.67 -7.73
N ASP A 26 -5.71 13.69 -8.56
CA ASP A 26 -4.67 14.53 -9.18
C ASP A 26 -3.95 15.42 -8.15
N GLN A 27 -4.64 15.80 -7.07
CA GLN A 27 -4.09 16.64 -6.01
C GLN A 27 -3.58 15.83 -4.81
N ASP A 28 -4.14 14.65 -4.57
CA ASP A 28 -3.76 13.74 -3.49
C ASP A 28 -3.67 12.31 -4.02
N PRO A 29 -2.47 11.81 -4.38
CA PRO A 29 -2.31 10.45 -4.86
C PRO A 29 -2.62 9.39 -3.79
N ARG A 30 -2.58 9.73 -2.49
CA ARG A 30 -3.01 8.81 -1.42
C ARG A 30 -4.50 8.57 -1.47
N PHE A 31 -5.28 9.57 -1.89
CA PHE A 31 -6.73 9.47 -1.97
C PHE A 31 -7.18 8.32 -2.89
N GLY A 32 -6.44 8.04 -3.97
CA GLY A 32 -6.71 6.88 -4.83
C GLY A 32 -6.60 5.54 -4.11
N LEU A 33 -5.57 5.37 -3.25
CA LEU A 33 -5.39 4.17 -2.44
C LEU A 33 -6.49 4.03 -1.38
N VAL A 34 -6.87 5.14 -0.74
CA VAL A 34 -7.98 5.19 0.22
C VAL A 34 -9.29 4.75 -0.44
N VAL A 35 -9.63 5.30 -1.60
CA VAL A 35 -10.86 4.93 -2.33
C VAL A 35 -10.86 3.45 -2.71
N LEU A 36 -9.73 2.91 -3.18
CA LEU A 36 -9.59 1.47 -3.47
C LEU A 36 -9.79 0.63 -2.20
N SER A 37 -9.16 1.03 -1.09
CA SER A 37 -9.31 0.40 0.21
C SER A 37 -10.77 0.38 0.68
N GLU A 38 -11.52 1.47 0.51
CA GLU A 38 -12.95 1.52 0.81
C GLU A 38 -13.78 0.58 -0.06
N VAL A 39 -13.45 0.43 -1.35
CA VAL A 39 -14.12 -0.54 -2.24
C VAL A 39 -13.93 -1.96 -1.72
N ALA A 40 -12.70 -2.32 -1.33
CA ALA A 40 -12.42 -3.63 -0.73
C ALA A 40 -13.15 -3.81 0.61
N GLN A 41 -13.20 -2.80 1.47
CA GLN A 41 -13.94 -2.87 2.74
C GLN A 41 -15.44 -3.08 2.54
N ARG A 42 -16.05 -2.36 1.59
CA ARG A 42 -17.47 -2.57 1.23
C ARG A 42 -17.70 -4.01 0.75
N ALA A 43 -16.81 -4.53 -0.09
CA ALA A 43 -16.88 -5.90 -0.59
C ALA A 43 -16.74 -6.95 0.53
N LEU A 44 -15.83 -6.72 1.50
CA LEU A 44 -15.61 -7.62 2.64
C LEU A 44 -16.67 -7.49 3.74
N SER A 45 -17.56 -6.49 3.67
CA SER A 45 -18.59 -6.31 4.68
C SER A 45 -19.52 -7.53 4.78
N PRO A 46 -20.09 -7.84 5.97
CA PRO A 46 -20.99 -8.98 6.13
C PRO A 46 -22.20 -8.98 5.20
N ALA A 47 -22.65 -7.80 4.77
CA ALA A 47 -23.79 -7.64 3.88
C ALA A 47 -23.48 -8.00 2.42
N VAL A 48 -22.23 -7.80 1.97
CA VAL A 48 -21.82 -8.05 0.58
C VAL A 48 -21.08 -9.38 0.44
N ASN A 49 -20.12 -9.64 1.33
CA ASN A 49 -19.32 -10.87 1.37
C ASN A 49 -18.74 -11.31 0.01
N ASP A 50 -18.10 -10.37 -0.69
CA ASP A 50 -17.43 -10.58 -1.98
C ASP A 50 -15.89 -10.47 -1.83
N PRO A 51 -15.20 -11.56 -1.44
CA PRO A 51 -13.74 -11.59 -1.37
C PRO A 51 -13.07 -11.37 -2.73
N GLY A 52 -13.73 -11.70 -3.85
CA GLY A 52 -13.16 -11.59 -5.19
C GLY A 52 -12.81 -10.15 -5.53
N THR A 53 -13.70 -9.20 -5.24
CA THR A 53 -13.44 -7.78 -5.40
C THR A 53 -12.28 -7.29 -4.52
N ALA A 54 -12.20 -7.75 -3.27
CA ALA A 54 -11.09 -7.36 -2.39
C ALA A 54 -9.74 -7.89 -2.90
N ILE A 55 -9.70 -9.12 -3.40
CA ILE A 55 -8.51 -9.74 -4.02
C ILE A 55 -8.04 -8.94 -5.24
N ASP A 56 -8.98 -8.51 -6.09
CA ASP A 56 -8.69 -7.69 -7.27
C ASP A 56 -8.15 -6.31 -6.87
N VAL A 57 -8.76 -5.65 -5.88
CA VAL A 57 -8.27 -4.39 -5.29
C VAL A 57 -6.84 -4.54 -4.77
N ILE A 58 -6.55 -5.58 -3.97
CA ILE A 58 -5.20 -5.84 -3.47
C ILE A 58 -4.20 -5.93 -4.63
N GLY A 59 -4.59 -6.59 -5.72
CA GLY A 59 -3.75 -6.69 -6.91
C GLY A 59 -3.49 -5.37 -7.60
N ARG A 60 -4.50 -4.51 -7.73
CA ARG A 60 -4.34 -3.15 -8.27
C ARG A 60 -3.43 -2.31 -7.39
N GLN A 61 -3.63 -2.32 -6.07
CA GLN A 61 -2.79 -1.57 -5.14
C GLN A 61 -1.34 -2.06 -5.14
N THR A 62 -1.13 -3.37 -5.23
CA THR A 62 0.22 -3.95 -5.38
C THR A 62 0.91 -3.40 -6.63
N ARG A 63 0.20 -3.35 -7.76
CA ARG A 63 0.75 -2.83 -9.02
C ARG A 63 1.03 -1.33 -8.97
N LEU A 64 0.10 -0.55 -8.41
CA LEU A 64 0.27 0.90 -8.24
C LEU A 64 1.51 1.22 -7.39
N LEU A 65 1.70 0.52 -6.28
CA LEU A 65 2.86 0.74 -5.40
C LEU A 65 4.18 0.25 -6.01
N SER A 66 4.15 -0.74 -6.91
CA SER A 66 5.31 -1.12 -7.74
C SER A 66 5.73 0.03 -8.65
N PHE A 67 4.80 0.57 -9.43
CA PHE A 67 5.06 1.69 -10.34
C PHE A 67 5.50 2.94 -9.58
N TRP A 68 4.90 3.20 -8.42
CA TRP A 68 5.30 4.32 -7.56
C TRP A 68 6.75 4.18 -7.08
N GLY A 69 7.16 2.98 -6.67
CA GLY A 69 8.54 2.71 -6.26
C GLY A 69 9.55 2.95 -7.39
N GLU A 70 9.24 2.51 -8.61
CA GLU A 70 10.07 2.71 -9.80
C GLU A 70 10.16 4.19 -10.19
N ALA A 71 9.02 4.88 -10.25
CA ALA A 71 8.95 6.30 -10.59
C ALA A 71 9.73 7.19 -9.61
N TRP A 72 9.72 6.84 -8.32
CA TRP A 72 10.49 7.58 -7.32
C TRP A 72 12.00 7.49 -7.54
N GLN A 73 12.51 6.30 -7.86
CA GLN A 73 13.94 6.11 -8.15
C GLN A 73 14.37 6.94 -9.37
N GLU A 74 13.49 7.09 -10.36
CA GLU A 74 13.75 7.93 -11.52
C GLU A 74 13.72 9.43 -11.18
N ALA A 75 12.76 9.84 -10.36
CA ALA A 75 12.65 11.23 -9.89
C ALA A 75 13.90 11.67 -9.11
N GLU A 76 14.50 10.79 -8.29
CA GLU A 76 15.76 11.10 -7.57
C GLU A 76 16.95 11.36 -8.50
N ARG A 77 16.90 10.86 -9.74
CA ARG A 77 17.95 11.06 -10.76
C ARG A 77 17.67 12.23 -11.69
N THR A 78 16.49 12.86 -11.57
CA THR A 78 16.02 13.89 -12.49
C THR A 78 16.15 15.26 -11.84
N GLU A 79 16.76 16.22 -12.53
CA GLU A 79 16.81 17.60 -12.04
C GLU A 79 15.41 18.24 -12.20
N PRO A 80 14.83 18.82 -11.15
CA PRO A 80 13.50 19.42 -11.23
C PRO A 80 13.54 20.71 -12.04
N ASP A 81 12.52 20.93 -12.88
CA ASP A 81 12.35 22.17 -13.65
C ASP A 81 12.33 23.44 -12.76
N TYR A 82 11.87 23.29 -11.51
CA TYR A 82 11.71 24.38 -10.55
C TYR A 82 12.40 24.08 -9.20
N PRO A 83 13.74 24.15 -9.10
CA PRO A 83 14.50 23.69 -7.93
C PRO A 83 14.27 24.49 -6.63
N ARG A 84 13.65 25.67 -6.75
CA ARG A 84 13.31 26.55 -5.62
C ARG A 84 11.89 26.30 -5.06
N VAL A 85 11.10 25.45 -5.71
CA VAL A 85 9.76 25.07 -5.26
C VAL A 85 9.86 23.70 -4.59
N ARG A 86 9.40 23.60 -3.34
CA ARG A 86 9.44 22.36 -2.57
C ARG A 86 8.10 22.12 -1.89
N VAL A 87 7.68 20.87 -1.84
CA VAL A 87 6.51 20.41 -1.10
C VAL A 87 6.92 19.25 -0.19
N PRO A 88 6.19 18.99 0.91
CA PRO A 88 6.43 17.81 1.73
C PRO A 88 6.36 16.53 0.91
N ALA A 89 7.35 15.65 1.09
CA ALA A 89 7.36 14.33 0.48
C ALA A 89 6.26 13.45 1.09
N LEU A 90 5.70 12.55 0.27
CA LEU A 90 4.80 11.52 0.76
C LEU A 90 5.59 10.46 1.52
N VAL A 91 5.02 9.99 2.62
CA VAL A 91 5.62 8.98 3.48
C VAL A 91 5.16 7.59 3.03
N TYR A 92 6.11 6.70 2.73
CA TYR A 92 5.78 5.33 2.31
C TYR A 92 4.94 4.57 3.32
N HIS A 93 5.23 4.73 4.61
CA HIS A 93 4.44 4.10 5.69
C HIS A 93 2.95 4.39 5.49
N ASP A 94 2.61 5.64 5.33
CA ASP A 94 1.24 6.12 5.19
C ASP A 94 0.56 5.58 3.92
N LEU A 95 1.27 5.57 2.78
CA LEU A 95 0.75 5.00 1.53
C LEU A 95 0.37 3.53 1.68
N PHE A 96 1.24 2.75 2.35
CA PHE A 96 1.03 1.33 2.55
C PHE A 96 -0.04 1.06 3.61
N GLU A 97 -0.14 1.91 4.64
CA GLU A 97 -1.20 1.84 5.63
C GLU A 97 -2.57 2.12 5.00
N ASP A 98 -2.70 3.23 4.26
CA ASP A 98 -3.92 3.60 3.53
C ASP A 98 -4.36 2.47 2.58
N ALA A 99 -3.38 1.84 1.91
CA ALA A 99 -3.62 0.78 0.96
C ALA A 99 -4.11 -0.53 1.59
N PHE A 100 -3.43 -1.03 2.62
CA PHE A 100 -3.57 -2.43 3.02
C PHE A 100 -4.15 -2.63 4.41
N ASN A 101 -4.01 -1.64 5.31
CA ASN A 101 -4.30 -1.84 6.72
C ASN A 101 -5.78 -2.24 6.93
N LEU A 102 -6.72 -1.50 6.36
CA LEU A 102 -8.13 -1.79 6.59
C LEU A 102 -8.59 -3.09 5.90
N ILE A 103 -8.05 -3.40 4.72
CA ILE A 103 -8.28 -4.68 4.05
C ILE A 103 -7.76 -5.85 4.89
N ALA A 104 -6.56 -5.71 5.49
CA ALA A 104 -5.97 -6.71 6.35
C ALA A 104 -6.78 -6.94 7.64
N ARG A 105 -7.49 -5.91 8.12
CA ARG A 105 -8.38 -6.01 9.29
C ARG A 105 -9.64 -6.78 8.92
N ASP A 106 -10.31 -6.36 7.86
CA ASP A 106 -11.64 -6.86 7.52
C ASP A 106 -11.59 -8.23 6.81
N GLY A 107 -10.48 -8.53 6.13
CA GLY A 107 -10.21 -9.81 5.49
C GLY A 107 -9.51 -10.85 6.37
N ALA A 108 -9.22 -10.53 7.63
CA ALA A 108 -8.34 -11.34 8.50
C ALA A 108 -8.79 -12.80 8.68
N GLY A 109 -10.10 -13.05 8.67
CA GLY A 109 -10.69 -14.39 8.78
C GLY A 109 -10.89 -15.11 7.45
N GLN A 110 -10.46 -14.54 6.32
CA GLN A 110 -10.67 -15.08 4.98
C GLN A 110 -9.33 -15.45 4.33
N VAL A 111 -8.99 -16.73 4.33
CA VAL A 111 -7.67 -17.21 3.90
C VAL A 111 -7.29 -16.77 2.48
N ASP A 112 -8.23 -16.78 1.53
CA ASP A 112 -7.94 -16.42 0.14
C ASP A 112 -7.57 -14.93 -0.02
N VAL A 113 -8.22 -14.05 0.75
CA VAL A 113 -7.90 -12.61 0.82
C VAL A 113 -6.53 -12.43 1.45
N MET A 114 -6.27 -13.10 2.58
CA MET A 114 -4.98 -13.01 3.28
C MET A 114 -3.83 -13.56 2.43
N LEU A 115 -4.03 -14.66 1.69
CA LEU A 115 -3.03 -15.20 0.77
C LEU A 115 -2.69 -14.19 -0.32
N ARG A 116 -3.70 -13.52 -0.89
CA ARG A 116 -3.45 -12.49 -1.92
C ARG A 116 -2.71 -11.28 -1.36
N LEU A 117 -3.08 -10.85 -0.15
CA LEU A 117 -2.48 -9.74 0.56
C LEU A 117 -1.01 -10.01 0.89
N VAL A 118 -0.74 -11.15 1.52
CA VAL A 118 0.61 -11.58 1.91
C VAL A 118 1.51 -11.68 0.68
N LYS A 119 1.06 -12.33 -0.40
CA LYS A 119 1.84 -12.42 -1.66
C LYS A 119 2.14 -11.04 -2.26
N GLY A 120 1.15 -10.14 -2.24
CA GLY A 120 1.33 -8.77 -2.74
C GLY A 120 2.35 -7.97 -1.93
N LEU A 121 2.17 -7.93 -0.61
CA LEU A 121 3.09 -7.26 0.31
C LEU A 121 4.50 -7.85 0.24
N GLN A 122 4.62 -9.17 0.19
CA GLN A 122 5.91 -9.82 0.08
C GLN A 122 6.62 -9.49 -1.24
N ALA A 123 5.90 -9.39 -2.36
CA ALA A 123 6.48 -8.90 -3.60
C ALA A 123 7.00 -7.47 -3.45
N LEU A 124 6.25 -6.59 -2.79
CA LEU A 124 6.64 -5.21 -2.50
C LEU A 124 7.84 -5.11 -1.55
N THR A 125 8.11 -6.09 -0.70
CA THR A 125 9.34 -6.09 0.13
C THR A 125 10.63 -6.22 -0.68
N ARG A 126 10.55 -6.59 -1.96
CA ARG A 126 11.70 -6.87 -2.84
C ARG A 126 11.94 -5.79 -3.89
N ILE A 127 11.04 -4.83 -4.06
CA ILE A 127 11.09 -3.83 -5.12
C ILE A 127 10.99 -2.40 -4.57
N GLY A 128 11.50 -1.44 -5.34
CA GLY A 128 11.48 -0.02 -4.99
C GLY A 128 12.49 0.38 -3.88
N PRO A 129 12.43 1.65 -3.46
CA PRO A 129 13.33 2.22 -2.45
C PRO A 129 13.23 1.51 -1.08
N GLU A 130 14.26 1.62 -0.25
CA GLU A 130 14.27 0.96 1.08
C GLU A 130 13.10 1.42 1.96
N GLY A 131 12.70 2.70 1.91
CA GLY A 131 11.54 3.19 2.65
C GLY A 131 10.24 2.47 2.25
N ALA A 132 10.04 2.20 0.96
CA ALA A 132 8.90 1.44 0.46
C ALA A 132 8.97 -0.04 0.90
N ARG A 133 10.15 -0.66 0.78
CA ARG A 133 10.37 -2.05 1.21
C ARG A 133 10.16 -2.22 2.71
N ALA A 134 10.59 -1.25 3.52
CA ALA A 134 10.36 -1.22 4.96
C ALA A 134 8.87 -1.11 5.30
N ALA A 135 8.14 -0.19 4.64
CA ALA A 135 6.69 -0.06 4.81
C ALA A 135 5.94 -1.35 4.43
N ALA A 136 6.34 -2.01 3.33
CA ALA A 136 5.81 -3.31 2.93
C ALA A 136 6.03 -4.39 3.99
N ARG A 137 7.23 -4.47 4.58
CA ARG A 137 7.55 -5.42 5.65
C ARG A 137 6.68 -5.17 6.89
N GLN A 138 6.49 -3.90 7.28
CA GLN A 138 5.64 -3.56 8.42
C GLN A 138 4.18 -3.99 8.19
N GLN A 139 3.60 -3.66 7.04
CA GLN A 139 2.24 -4.09 6.73
C GLN A 139 2.12 -5.62 6.60
N LEU A 140 3.16 -6.30 6.11
CA LEU A 140 3.19 -7.77 6.07
C LEU A 140 3.12 -8.37 7.48
N LEU A 141 3.88 -7.83 8.44
CA LEU A 141 3.83 -8.26 9.83
C LEU A 141 2.44 -8.03 10.46
N VAL A 142 1.83 -6.86 10.21
CA VAL A 142 0.47 -6.54 10.68
C VAL A 142 -0.54 -7.53 10.09
N ALA A 143 -0.48 -7.80 8.79
CA ALA A 143 -1.36 -8.74 8.11
C ALA A 143 -1.24 -10.15 8.71
N LEU A 144 -0.02 -10.64 8.92
CA LEU A 144 0.21 -11.96 9.51
C LEU A 144 -0.27 -12.07 10.96
N SER A 145 -0.04 -11.02 11.76
CA SER A 145 -0.55 -10.97 13.12
C SER A 145 -2.07 -11.07 13.17
N ARG A 146 -2.76 -10.45 12.21
CA ARG A 146 -4.23 -10.48 12.11
C ARG A 146 -4.76 -11.82 11.62
N ALA A 147 -4.12 -12.39 10.59
CA ALA A 147 -4.43 -13.74 10.12
C ALA A 147 -4.30 -14.75 11.27
N LYS A 148 -3.20 -14.72 12.04
CA LYS A 148 -2.99 -15.62 13.18
C LYS A 148 -4.08 -15.50 14.25
N ALA A 149 -4.64 -14.31 14.45
CA ALA A 149 -5.68 -14.07 15.44
C ALA A 149 -7.10 -14.46 14.96
N ASN A 150 -7.34 -14.59 13.65
CA ASN A 150 -8.69 -14.70 13.09
C ASN A 150 -8.91 -15.93 12.20
N LEU A 151 -7.86 -16.59 11.72
CA LEU A 151 -7.99 -17.82 10.96
C LEU A 151 -8.17 -19.01 11.93
N PRO A 152 -9.25 -19.80 11.77
CA PRO A 152 -9.59 -20.87 12.70
C PRO A 152 -8.75 -22.15 12.49
N ASP A 153 -8.14 -22.32 11.33
CA ASP A 153 -7.44 -23.55 10.94
C ASP A 153 -5.90 -23.37 10.89
N GLY A 154 -5.19 -24.34 11.45
CA GLY A 154 -3.73 -24.43 11.33
C GLY A 154 -3.26 -24.69 9.90
N ASP A 155 -4.10 -25.28 9.04
CA ASP A 155 -3.77 -25.45 7.62
C ASP A 155 -3.72 -24.13 6.85
N ASP A 156 -4.67 -23.23 7.10
CA ASP A 156 -4.66 -21.90 6.48
C ASP A 156 -3.44 -21.08 6.90
N LEU A 157 -3.03 -21.20 8.16
CA LEU A 157 -1.79 -20.60 8.65
C LEU A 157 -0.55 -21.21 7.98
N ARG A 158 -0.51 -22.54 7.76
CA ARG A 158 0.57 -23.19 6.99
C ARG A 158 0.61 -22.69 5.55
N ARG A 159 -0.55 -22.56 4.90
CA ARG A 159 -0.66 -22.03 3.52
C ARG A 159 -0.12 -20.59 3.44
N LEU A 160 -0.41 -19.75 4.43
CA LEU A 160 0.14 -18.40 4.51
C LEU A 160 1.65 -18.40 4.73
N GLN A 161 2.16 -19.26 5.61
CA GLN A 161 3.59 -19.38 5.86
C GLN A 161 4.35 -19.85 4.61
N ALA A 162 3.83 -20.88 3.93
CA ALA A 162 4.39 -21.37 2.67
C ALA A 162 4.34 -20.32 1.54
N ALA A 163 3.37 -19.41 1.56
CA ALA A 163 3.32 -18.31 0.62
C ALA A 163 4.45 -17.29 0.85
N ILE A 164 4.91 -17.13 2.09
CA ILE A 164 6.03 -16.24 2.46
C ILE A 164 7.37 -16.90 2.22
N ASP A 165 7.49 -18.18 2.57
CA ASP A 165 8.72 -18.94 2.39
C ASP A 165 8.42 -20.23 1.65
N PRO A 166 8.38 -20.19 0.30
CA PRO A 166 8.12 -21.39 -0.49
C PRO A 166 9.24 -22.43 -0.37
N ALA A 167 10.44 -22.05 0.06
CA ALA A 167 11.56 -22.98 0.29
C ALA A 167 11.43 -23.73 1.63
N GLY A 168 10.77 -23.15 2.62
CA GLY A 168 10.49 -23.79 3.91
C GLY A 168 9.31 -24.78 3.90
N ALA A 169 8.57 -24.89 2.79
CA ALA A 169 7.39 -25.75 2.66
C ALA A 169 7.70 -27.17 2.13
N GLU A 170 8.95 -27.47 1.75
CA GLU A 170 9.37 -28.84 1.44
C GLU A 170 9.62 -29.63 2.73
N GLU A 171 8.61 -30.34 3.22
CA GLU A 171 8.83 -31.43 4.18
C GLU A 171 9.69 -32.54 3.54
N PRO A 172 10.54 -33.24 4.32
CA PRO A 172 11.44 -34.24 3.79
C PRO A 172 10.62 -35.35 3.15
N ARG A 173 10.78 -35.53 1.83
CA ARG A 173 10.29 -36.71 1.12
C ARG A 173 10.82 -37.94 1.85
N ASP A 174 9.90 -38.62 2.51
CA ASP A 174 10.10 -39.89 3.15
C ASP A 174 10.70 -40.87 2.14
N LYS A 175 12.02 -41.07 2.25
CA LYS A 175 12.75 -42.12 1.54
C LYS A 175 12.52 -43.43 2.28
N ARG A 176 11.30 -43.96 2.22
CA ARG A 176 11.06 -45.38 2.51
C ARG A 176 11.27 -46.17 1.22
N GLY A 177 12.51 -46.64 1.08
CA GLY A 177 12.84 -47.85 0.33
C GLY A 177 12.76 -49.08 1.23
#